data_AF-B4D0S6-F1
#
_entry.id   AF-B4D0S6-F1
#
_cell.length_a   1.000
_cell.length_b   1.000
_cell.length_c   1.000
_cell.angle_alpha   90.00
_cell.angle_beta   90.00
_cell.angle_gamma   90.00
#
_symmetry.space_group_name_H-M   'P 1'
#
loop_
_entity.id
_entity.type
_entity.pdbx_description
1 polymer ?
#
loop_
_entity_poly.entity_id
_entity_poly.type
_entity_poly.pdbx_seq_one_letter_code
_entity_poly.pdbx_strand_id
1 'polypeptide(L)'
;MNPFTRIQRDVRENQIYRDALLAQPQEFFLQHFGVVPNILERLRFVEKLIQSTGAPHAFMNDLYTVRMRDASPFIQLDITRRDGEACKNWRDFQQIKNELVGAECEAVELFPAESRLVDTANQYHLWVNPDANFRFPFGYKKRVVLNEPVIYRGRAGNEVAGSAGVRIAGDSMAKNRAEDSAS
;
A
#
# COMPACT_ATOMS: atom_id res chain seq x y z
N MET A 1 -8.76 13.53 1.94
CA MET A 1 -7.82 13.28 3.05
C MET A 1 -6.87 14.45 3.15
N ASN A 2 -6.57 14.90 4.37
CA ASN A 2 -5.60 15.96 4.58
C ASN A 2 -4.17 15.44 4.38
N PRO A 3 -3.20 16.34 4.13
CA PRO A 3 -1.79 15.96 4.09
C PRO A 3 -1.31 15.32 5.39
N PHE A 4 -0.38 14.39 5.28
CA PHE A 4 0.31 13.73 6.36
C PHE A 4 1.26 14.69 7.08
N THR A 5 1.17 14.68 8.40
CA THR A 5 2.15 15.31 9.28
C THR A 5 3.01 14.22 9.91
N ARG A 6 4.32 14.46 9.97
CA ARG A 6 5.24 13.57 10.67
C ARG A 6 4.96 13.63 12.17
N ILE A 7 4.70 12.49 12.79
CA ILE A 7 4.56 12.40 14.24
C ILE A 7 5.94 12.23 14.86
N GLN A 8 6.22 13.04 15.87
CA GLN A 8 7.41 12.88 16.69
C GLN A 8 7.23 11.66 17.60
N ARG A 9 8.18 10.73 17.52
CA ARG A 9 8.15 9.49 18.29
C ARG A 9 7.97 9.75 19.78
N ASP A 10 7.17 8.91 20.41
CA ASP A 10 7.19 8.78 21.86
C ASP A 10 8.47 8.01 22.26
N VAL A 11 9.31 8.63 23.07
CA VAL A 11 10.55 8.03 23.57
C VAL A 11 10.26 6.72 24.33
N ARG A 12 9.05 6.57 24.88
CA ARG A 12 8.58 5.38 25.59
C ARG A 12 8.43 4.15 24.69
N GLU A 13 8.07 4.31 23.41
CA GLU A 13 8.00 3.17 22.46
C GLU A 13 9.40 2.59 22.20
N ASN A 14 10.44 3.43 22.14
CA ASN A 14 11.82 2.95 22.03
C ASN A 14 12.22 2.13 23.26
N GLN A 15 11.69 2.48 24.44
CA GLN A 15 11.97 1.73 25.66
C GLN A 15 11.37 0.32 25.59
N ILE A 16 10.10 0.19 25.16
CA ILE A 16 9.46 -1.13 24.98
C ILE A 16 10.21 -1.98 23.95
N TYR A 17 10.60 -1.39 22.81
CA TYR A 17 11.39 -2.08 21.80
C TYR A 17 12.78 -2.48 22.29
N ARG A 18 13.45 -1.60 23.05
CA ARG A 18 14.74 -1.87 23.67
C ARG A 18 14.62 -3.04 24.65
N ASP A 19 13.60 -3.02 25.50
CA ASP A 19 13.36 -4.07 26.49
C ASP A 19 13.07 -5.41 25.80
N ALA A 20 12.27 -5.42 24.74
CA ALA A 20 11.98 -6.62 23.95
C ALA A 20 13.22 -7.20 23.24
N LEU A 21 14.08 -6.34 22.68
CA LEU A 21 15.35 -6.75 22.06
C LEU A 21 16.36 -7.26 23.11
N LEU A 22 16.41 -6.62 24.28
CA LEU A 22 17.22 -7.07 25.41
C LEU A 22 16.68 -8.35 26.06
N ALA A 23 15.43 -8.71 25.85
CA ALA A 23 14.85 -9.97 26.29
C ALA A 23 15.10 -11.13 25.30
N GLN A 24 15.60 -10.85 24.08
CA GLN A 24 15.87 -11.89 23.08
C GLN A 24 16.93 -12.89 23.57
N PRO A 25 16.78 -14.17 23.23
CA PRO A 25 17.72 -15.21 23.63
C PRO A 25 19.06 -15.05 22.91
N GLN A 26 20.12 -15.66 23.41
CA GLN A 26 21.49 -15.49 22.89
C GLN A 26 21.62 -15.87 21.40
N GLU A 27 20.81 -16.82 20.95
CA GLU A 27 20.76 -17.32 19.57
C GLU A 27 20.33 -16.22 18.59
N PHE A 28 19.46 -15.30 19.00
CA PHE A 28 19.06 -14.15 18.20
C PHE A 28 20.27 -13.27 17.84
N PHE A 29 21.13 -13.00 18.82
CA PHE A 29 22.31 -12.17 18.63
C PHE A 29 23.37 -12.89 17.80
N LEU A 30 23.53 -14.20 18.00
CA LEU A 30 24.41 -15.01 17.16
C LEU A 30 23.96 -14.97 15.68
N GLN A 31 22.66 -15.08 15.42
CA GLN A 31 22.11 -15.01 14.07
C GLN A 31 22.25 -13.62 13.43
N HIS A 32 22.01 -12.54 14.19
CA HIS A 32 22.02 -11.17 13.66
C HIS A 32 23.40 -10.52 13.62
N PHE A 33 24.32 -10.89 14.51
CA PHE A 33 25.64 -10.26 14.66
C PHE A 33 26.82 -11.22 14.54
N GLY A 34 26.57 -12.54 14.44
CA GLY A 34 27.62 -13.55 14.34
C GLY A 34 28.37 -13.82 15.64
N VAL A 35 27.97 -13.23 16.77
CA VAL A 35 28.63 -13.37 18.08
C VAL A 35 27.61 -13.45 19.22
N VAL A 36 27.99 -14.07 20.34
CA VAL A 36 27.22 -14.01 21.59
C VAL A 36 27.75 -12.84 22.43
N PRO A 37 27.02 -11.71 22.50
CA PRO A 37 27.50 -10.51 23.17
C PRO A 37 27.47 -10.61 24.70
N ASN A 38 28.47 -10.01 25.36
CA ASN A 38 28.39 -9.69 26.78
C ASN A 38 27.37 -8.57 27.07
N ILE A 39 27.13 -8.22 28.34
CA ILE A 39 26.10 -7.24 28.73
C ILE A 39 26.28 -5.87 28.04
N LEU A 40 27.51 -5.35 27.99
CA LEU A 40 27.79 -4.05 27.36
C LEU A 40 27.66 -4.12 25.83
N GLU A 41 28.09 -5.24 25.24
CA GLU A 41 27.91 -5.50 23.81
C GLU A 41 26.43 -5.66 23.44
N ARG A 42 25.61 -6.31 24.28
CA ARG A 42 24.16 -6.43 24.09
C ARG A 42 23.52 -5.06 24.03
N LEU A 43 23.83 -4.18 24.98
CA LEU A 43 23.32 -2.81 24.98
C LEU A 43 23.73 -2.07 23.71
N ARG A 44 24.99 -2.15 23.30
CA ARG A 44 25.48 -1.52 22.06
C ARG A 44 24.83 -2.10 20.80
N PHE A 45 24.63 -3.40 20.73
CA PHE A 45 24.01 -4.07 19.60
C PHE A 45 22.53 -3.77 19.49
N VAL A 46 21.81 -3.73 20.60
CA VAL A 46 20.42 -3.28 20.64
C VAL A 46 20.31 -1.81 20.23
N GLU A 47 21.18 -0.93 20.74
CA GLU A 47 21.24 0.47 20.27
C GLU A 47 21.54 0.55 18.77
N LYS A 48 22.51 -0.24 18.29
CA LYS A 48 22.87 -0.29 16.88
C LYS A 48 21.69 -0.79 16.04
N LEU A 49 20.90 -1.76 16.49
CA LEU A 49 19.68 -2.20 15.82
C LEU A 49 18.60 -1.12 15.83
N ILE A 50 18.37 -0.46 16.95
CA ILE A 50 17.40 0.64 17.04
C ILE A 50 17.77 1.77 16.09
N GLN A 51 19.07 2.05 15.96
CA GLN A 51 19.63 3.08 15.07
C GLN A 51 19.66 2.62 13.60
N SER A 52 20.05 1.37 13.31
CA SER A 52 20.24 0.83 11.97
C SER A 52 18.93 0.39 11.31
N THR A 53 17.93 0.00 12.10
CA THR A 53 16.58 -0.30 11.60
C THR A 53 15.85 1.00 11.22
N GLY A 54 16.50 2.16 11.33
CA GLY A 54 15.96 3.44 10.89
C GLY A 54 14.54 3.62 11.40
N ALA A 55 14.39 3.55 12.73
CA ALA A 55 13.22 3.98 13.48
C ALA A 55 12.01 4.36 12.59
N PRO A 56 11.02 3.46 12.34
CA PRO A 56 9.91 3.74 11.44
C PRO A 56 9.40 5.17 11.60
N HIS A 57 9.40 5.90 10.50
CA HIS A 57 8.86 7.25 10.45
C HIS A 57 7.35 7.12 10.53
N ALA A 58 6.74 7.68 11.57
CA ALA A 58 5.29 7.70 11.70
C ALA A 58 4.75 8.98 11.08
N PHE A 59 3.75 8.83 10.22
CA PHE A 59 3.01 9.91 9.60
C PHE A 59 1.53 9.74 9.92
N MET A 60 0.82 10.84 10.11
CA MET A 60 -0.60 10.81 10.38
C MET A 60 -1.33 11.95 9.70
N ASN A 61 -2.54 11.67 9.25
CA ASN A 61 -3.51 12.70 8.86
C ASN A 61 -4.82 12.52 9.65
N ASP A 62 -5.91 13.10 9.15
CA ASP A 62 -7.23 12.99 9.75
C ASP A 62 -7.74 11.54 9.83
N LEU A 63 -7.35 10.67 8.89
CA LEU A 63 -7.93 9.34 8.70
C LEU A 63 -6.97 8.16 8.92
N TYR A 64 -5.69 8.32 8.63
CA TYR A 64 -4.69 7.26 8.61
C TYR A 64 -3.50 7.57 9.51
N THR A 65 -2.94 6.51 10.07
CA THR A 65 -1.57 6.46 10.60
C THR A 65 -0.76 5.55 9.70
N VAL A 66 0.41 6.02 9.24
CA VAL A 66 1.32 5.27 8.38
C VAL A 66 2.68 5.17 9.05
N ARG A 67 3.16 3.95 9.27
CA ARG A 67 4.54 3.69 9.70
C ARG A 67 5.37 3.31 8.49
N MET A 68 6.40 4.09 8.21
CA MET A 68 7.33 3.87 7.10
C MET A 68 8.60 3.23 7.60
N ARG A 69 8.89 2.00 7.16
CA ARG A 69 10.11 1.24 7.49
C ARG A 69 10.99 1.10 6.26
N ASP A 70 12.30 1.26 6.42
CA ASP A 70 13.27 0.88 5.40
C ASP A 70 13.39 -0.65 5.41
N ALA A 71 13.06 -1.28 4.28
CA ALA A 71 13.06 -2.72 4.07
C ALA A 71 13.76 -3.03 2.74
N SER A 72 14.99 -2.52 2.61
CA SER A 72 15.81 -2.59 1.39
C SER A 72 15.68 -3.93 0.65
N PRO A 73 15.40 -3.91 -0.66
CA PRO A 73 15.43 -2.75 -1.56
C PRO A 73 14.14 -1.90 -1.59
N PHE A 74 13.17 -2.17 -0.71
CA PHE A 74 11.89 -1.48 -0.69
C PHE A 74 11.71 -0.60 0.55
N ILE A 75 10.72 0.29 0.49
CA ILE A 75 10.14 0.94 1.65
C ILE A 75 8.84 0.23 1.98
N GLN A 76 8.66 -0.19 3.22
CA GLN A 76 7.39 -0.73 3.69
C GLN A 76 6.56 0.39 4.31
N LEU A 77 5.37 0.62 3.76
CA LEU A 77 4.33 1.46 4.38
C LEU A 77 3.33 0.55 5.08
N ASP A 78 3.27 0.64 6.39
CA ASP A 78 2.31 -0.03 7.28
C ASP A 78 1.19 0.97 7.60
N ILE A 79 0.01 0.71 7.04
CA ILE A 79 -1.11 1.64 6.97
C ILE A 79 -2.23 1.13 7.87
N THR A 80 -2.70 1.98 8.78
CA THR A 80 -3.86 1.71 9.64
C THR A 80 -4.80 2.89 9.62
N ARG A 81 -6.11 2.65 9.55
CA ARG A 81 -7.10 3.70 9.77
C ARG A 81 -7.18 4.05 11.25
N ARG A 82 -7.36 5.33 11.56
CA ARG A 82 -7.39 5.84 12.94
C ARG A 82 -8.64 5.41 13.71
N ASP A 83 -9.71 5.06 13.00
CA ASP A 83 -10.94 4.50 13.58
C ASP A 83 -10.89 2.97 13.77
N GLY A 84 -9.81 2.31 13.35
CA GLY A 84 -9.65 0.86 13.44
C GLY A 84 -10.45 0.06 12.40
N GLU A 85 -11.23 0.72 11.55
CA GLU A 85 -11.99 0.06 10.49
C GLU A 85 -11.10 -0.43 9.34
N ALA A 86 -11.64 -1.32 8.51
CA ALA A 86 -10.98 -1.77 7.29
C ALA A 86 -10.83 -0.63 6.25
N CYS A 87 -9.73 -0.63 5.51
CA CYS A 87 -9.57 0.24 4.36
C CYS A 87 -10.32 -0.34 3.15
N LYS A 88 -11.17 0.46 2.50
CA LYS A 88 -12.01 0.01 1.38
C LYS A 88 -11.70 0.69 0.05
N ASN A 89 -10.79 1.67 0.02
CA ASN A 89 -10.53 2.51 -1.15
C ASN A 89 -9.05 2.52 -1.52
N TRP A 90 -8.70 1.83 -2.62
CA TRP A 90 -7.33 1.79 -3.14
C TRP A 90 -6.75 3.17 -3.48
N ARG A 91 -7.61 4.16 -3.80
CA ARG A 91 -7.15 5.53 -4.11
C ARG A 91 -6.46 6.18 -2.92
N ASP A 92 -6.85 5.78 -1.70
CA ASP A 92 -6.22 6.29 -0.50
C ASP A 92 -4.79 5.77 -0.40
N PHE A 93 -4.57 4.49 -0.72
CA PHE A 93 -3.23 3.88 -0.80
C PHE A 93 -2.36 4.53 -1.89
N GLN A 94 -2.94 4.84 -3.05
CA GLN A 94 -2.24 5.59 -4.09
C GLN A 94 -1.82 6.98 -3.61
N GLN A 95 -2.71 7.71 -2.93
CA GLN A 95 -2.41 9.04 -2.39
C GLN A 95 -1.32 8.96 -1.30
N ILE A 96 -1.45 8.02 -0.36
CA ILE A 96 -0.46 7.77 0.70
C ILE A 96 0.93 7.54 0.11
N LYS A 97 1.04 6.64 -0.87
CA LYS A 97 2.31 6.33 -1.54
C LYS A 97 2.86 7.57 -2.26
N ASN A 98 2.01 8.28 -2.99
CA ASN A 98 2.43 9.49 -3.72
C ASN A 98 3.00 10.56 -2.78
N GLU A 99 2.36 10.74 -1.62
CA GLU A 99 2.71 11.78 -0.66
C GLU A 99 3.94 11.43 0.18
N LEU A 100 4.06 10.18 0.63
CA LEU A 100 5.12 9.78 1.55
C LEU A 100 6.41 9.31 0.86
N VAL A 101 6.31 8.76 -0.36
CA VAL A 101 7.47 8.21 -1.09
C VAL A 101 7.69 8.92 -2.41
N GLY A 102 6.64 9.05 -3.23
CA GLY A 102 6.71 9.79 -4.48
C GLY A 102 5.67 9.37 -5.51
N ALA A 103 5.21 10.34 -6.31
CA ALA A 103 4.16 10.12 -7.31
C ALA A 103 4.54 9.05 -8.36
N GLU A 104 5.81 9.05 -8.77
CA GLU A 104 6.35 8.17 -9.82
C GLU A 104 6.91 6.84 -9.30
N CYS A 105 6.93 6.63 -7.98
CA CYS A 105 7.32 5.36 -7.38
C CYS A 105 6.22 4.32 -7.58
N GLU A 106 6.58 3.05 -7.77
CA GLU A 106 5.62 1.95 -7.84
C GLU A 106 5.56 1.18 -6.51
N ALA A 107 4.37 0.69 -6.20
CA ALA A 107 4.11 -0.06 -4.99
C ALA A 107 3.22 -1.27 -5.25
N VAL A 108 3.39 -2.31 -4.45
CA VAL A 108 2.54 -3.50 -4.46
C VAL A 108 2.02 -3.80 -3.07
N GLU A 109 0.77 -4.25 -3.02
CA GLU A 109 0.22 -4.93 -1.87
C GLU A 109 0.46 -6.42 -2.02
N LEU A 110 1.00 -7.05 -0.98
CA LEU A 110 1.38 -8.45 -0.99
C LEU A 110 0.33 -9.27 -0.26
N PHE A 111 -0.33 -10.17 -0.98
CA PHE A 111 -1.15 -11.23 -0.40
C PHE A 111 -0.24 -12.44 -0.19
N PRO A 112 0.17 -12.73 1.06
CA PRO A 112 1.17 -13.77 1.33
C PRO A 112 0.61 -15.17 1.08
N ALA A 113 1.52 -16.14 0.91
CA ALA A 113 1.16 -17.55 1.08
C ALA A 113 0.56 -17.78 2.48
N GLU A 114 -0.46 -18.63 2.56
CA GLU A 114 -1.23 -18.90 3.79
C GLU A 114 -0.34 -19.26 4.99
N SER A 115 0.71 -20.05 4.77
CA SER A 115 1.65 -20.50 5.81
C SER A 115 2.44 -19.37 6.50
N ARG A 116 2.37 -18.15 5.97
CA ARG A 116 3.01 -16.95 6.53
C ARG A 116 2.05 -15.76 6.60
N LEU A 117 0.74 -16.01 6.53
CA LEU A 117 -0.27 -14.98 6.72
C LEU A 117 -0.16 -14.45 8.16
N VAL A 118 -0.17 -13.13 8.28
CA VAL A 118 -0.28 -12.43 9.56
C VAL A 118 -1.50 -11.54 9.46
N ASP A 119 -2.59 -11.97 10.10
CA ASP A 119 -3.87 -11.24 10.15
C ASP A 119 -4.25 -10.99 11.61
N THR A 120 -3.71 -9.90 12.17
CA THR A 120 -3.89 -9.54 13.59
C THR A 120 -4.68 -8.25 13.79
N ALA A 121 -4.89 -7.48 12.72
CA ALA A 121 -5.55 -6.18 12.76
C ALA A 121 -5.92 -5.74 11.33
N ASN A 122 -6.77 -4.71 11.21
CA ASN A 122 -7.05 -4.00 9.95
C ASN A 122 -5.83 -3.17 9.49
N GLN A 123 -4.73 -3.85 9.18
CA GLN A 123 -3.43 -3.32 8.80
C GLN A 123 -3.08 -3.75 7.38
N TYR A 124 -2.57 -2.79 6.60
CA TYR A 124 -2.28 -2.98 5.19
C TYR A 124 -0.84 -2.62 4.91
N HIS A 125 -0.18 -3.38 4.03
CA HIS A 125 1.23 -3.23 3.75
C HIS A 125 1.48 -2.96 2.28
N LEU A 126 1.97 -1.75 1.97
CA LEU A 126 2.52 -1.44 0.66
C LEU A 126 4.04 -1.60 0.67
N TRP A 127 4.56 -2.31 -0.33
CA TRP A 127 5.97 -2.43 -0.61
C TRP A 127 6.30 -1.52 -1.78
N VAL A 128 6.97 -0.41 -1.50
CA VAL A 128 7.25 0.66 -2.47
C VAL A 128 8.70 0.59 -2.90
N ASN A 129 8.97 0.58 -4.20
CA ASN A 129 10.34 0.77 -4.69
C ASN A 129 10.65 2.29 -4.66
N PRO A 130 11.71 2.73 -3.95
CA PRO A 130 12.04 4.15 -3.85
C PRO A 130 12.62 4.74 -5.15
N ASP A 131 13.02 3.92 -6.12
CA ASP A 131 13.48 4.40 -7.43
C ASP A 131 12.27 4.77 -8.32
N ALA A 132 12.14 6.05 -8.65
CA ALA A 132 11.10 6.57 -9.53
C ALA A 132 11.14 6.01 -10.96
N ASN A 133 12.26 5.41 -11.39
CA ASN A 133 12.41 4.78 -12.70
C ASN A 133 12.11 3.28 -12.68
N PHE A 134 12.02 2.68 -11.49
CA PHE A 134 11.70 1.26 -11.38
C PHE A 134 10.28 0.98 -11.83
N ARG A 135 10.10 -0.10 -12.59
CA ARG A 135 8.77 -0.61 -12.98
C ARG A 135 8.71 -2.10 -12.66
N PHE A 136 7.67 -2.53 -11.95
CA PHE A 136 7.38 -3.94 -11.77
C PHE A 136 7.16 -4.61 -13.14
N PRO A 137 7.50 -5.90 -13.29
CA PRO A 137 7.35 -6.61 -14.56
C PRO A 137 5.89 -6.94 -14.92
N PHE A 138 4.92 -6.28 -14.31
CA PHE A 138 3.48 -6.47 -14.49
C PHE A 138 2.73 -5.14 -14.32
N GLY A 139 1.45 -5.13 -14.70
CA GLY A 139 0.61 -3.93 -14.67
C GLY A 139 0.50 -3.22 -16.02
N TYR A 140 -0.24 -2.11 -16.04
CA TYR A 140 -0.46 -1.33 -17.26
C TYR A 140 0.69 -0.36 -17.51
N LYS A 141 1.24 -0.36 -18.74
CA LYS A 141 2.36 0.51 -19.13
C LYS A 141 1.97 1.96 -19.43
N LYS A 142 0.67 2.24 -19.56
CA LYS A 142 0.14 3.56 -19.92
C LYS A 142 -0.97 3.94 -18.95
N ARG A 143 -1.00 5.21 -18.56
CA ARG A 143 -2.08 5.78 -17.76
C ARG A 143 -3.36 5.86 -18.61
N VAL A 144 -4.43 5.25 -18.12
CA VAL A 144 -5.78 5.38 -18.67
C VAL A 144 -6.72 5.69 -17.51
N VAL A 145 -7.42 6.83 -17.58
CA VAL A 145 -8.38 7.27 -16.57
C VAL A 145 -9.68 7.63 -17.28
N LEU A 146 -10.78 7.06 -16.82
CA LEU A 146 -12.12 7.37 -17.33
C LEU A 146 -12.74 8.42 -16.42
N ASN A 147 -13.41 9.41 -17.02
CA ASN A 147 -14.15 10.44 -16.28
C ASN A 147 -15.51 9.93 -15.78
N GLU A 148 -16.03 8.87 -16.41
CA GLU A 148 -17.31 8.25 -16.07
C GLU A 148 -17.14 6.78 -15.69
N PRO A 149 -17.94 6.26 -14.74
CA PRO A 149 -17.88 4.85 -14.37
C PRO A 149 -18.34 3.96 -15.53
N VAL A 150 -17.63 2.85 -15.74
CA VAL A 150 -18.06 1.83 -16.69
C VAL A 150 -19.30 1.14 -16.13
N ILE A 151 -20.45 1.37 -16.75
CA ILE A 151 -21.68 0.62 -16.44
C ILE A 151 -21.60 -0.71 -17.16
N TYR A 152 -21.29 -1.78 -16.44
CA TYR A 152 -21.40 -3.13 -16.97
C TYR A 152 -22.87 -3.46 -17.20
N ARG A 153 -23.32 -3.34 -18.44
CA ARG A 153 -24.57 -3.99 -18.86
C ARG A 153 -24.26 -5.48 -18.88
N GLY A 154 -24.95 -6.24 -18.02
CA GLY A 154 -24.89 -7.70 -18.08
C GLY A 154 -25.13 -8.18 -19.52
N ARG A 155 -24.58 -9.35 -19.86
CA ARG A 155 -24.82 -10.02 -21.14
C ARG A 155 -26.31 -9.85 -21.50
N ALA A 156 -26.59 -9.25 -22.66
CA ALA A 156 -27.96 -8.99 -23.10
C ALA A 156 -28.83 -10.23 -22.86
N GLY A 157 -29.84 -10.12 -21.99
CA GLY A 157 -30.77 -11.22 -21.75
C GLY A 157 -31.19 -11.51 -20.32
N ASN A 158 -31.23 -10.55 -19.40
CA ASN A 158 -32.23 -10.52 -18.32
C ASN A 158 -32.23 -9.14 -17.66
N GLU A 159 -33.32 -8.39 -17.86
CA GLU A 159 -33.62 -7.22 -17.05
C GLU A 159 -33.83 -7.68 -15.60
N VAL A 160 -33.01 -7.19 -14.67
CA VAL A 160 -33.31 -7.31 -13.25
C VAL A 160 -34.40 -6.28 -12.95
N ALA A 161 -35.61 -6.75 -12.67
CA ALA A 161 -36.72 -5.86 -12.30
C ALA A 161 -36.34 -5.06 -11.05
N GLY A 162 -36.14 -3.75 -11.20
CA GLY A 162 -35.91 -2.86 -10.06
C GLY A 162 -35.11 -1.59 -10.33
N SER A 163 -34.34 -1.48 -11.40
CA SER A 163 -33.68 -0.21 -11.72
C SER A 163 -34.55 0.62 -12.66
N ALA A 164 -35.16 1.68 -12.13
CA ALA A 164 -35.78 2.75 -12.91
C ALA A 164 -34.69 3.49 -13.70
N GLY A 165 -34.19 2.87 -14.76
CA GLY A 165 -33.30 3.48 -15.74
C GLY A 165 -34.13 4.29 -16.73
N VAL A 166 -33.89 5.59 -16.76
CA VAL A 166 -34.45 6.50 -17.78
C VAL A 166 -34.13 5.97 -19.17
N ARG A 167 -35.17 5.78 -19.99
CA ARG A 167 -35.06 5.34 -21.38
C ARG A 167 -34.42 6.46 -22.20
N ILE A 168 -33.19 6.28 -22.67
CA ILE A 168 -32.68 7.08 -23.79
C ILE A 168 -33.09 6.33 -25.06
N ALA A 169 -34.02 6.93 -25.80
CA ALA A 169 -34.40 6.47 -27.12
C ALA A 169 -33.21 6.61 -28.07
N GLY A 170 -32.71 5.48 -28.58
CA GLY A 170 -31.80 5.44 -29.71
C GLY A 170 -32.36 4.47 -30.73
N ASP A 171 -32.77 4.97 -31.89
CA ASP A 171 -32.03 4.71 -33.12
C ASP A 171 -32.69 5.37 -34.34
N SER A 172 -31.87 6.08 -35.13
CA SER A 172 -31.79 5.88 -36.58
C SER A 172 -30.74 6.83 -37.17
N MET A 173 -29.47 6.41 -37.11
CA MET A 173 -28.51 6.72 -38.18
C MET A 173 -28.22 5.41 -38.91
N ALA A 174 -29.09 5.08 -39.87
CA ALA A 174 -28.80 4.10 -40.90
C ALA A 174 -29.32 4.63 -42.23
N LYS A 175 -28.51 5.45 -42.89
CA LYS A 175 -28.52 5.69 -44.34
C LYS A 175 -27.21 6.37 -44.70
N ASN A 176 -26.28 5.60 -45.26
CA ASN A 176 -25.40 5.98 -46.36
C ASN A 176 -24.38 4.86 -46.59
N ARG A 177 -24.79 3.89 -47.42
CA ARG A 177 -23.87 3.07 -48.23
C ARG A 177 -24.67 2.44 -49.36
N ALA A 178 -24.84 3.22 -50.41
CA ALA A 178 -25.19 2.75 -51.75
C ALA A 178 -24.78 3.85 -52.72
N GLU A 179 -23.52 3.82 -53.15
CA GLU A 179 -23.03 4.38 -54.41
C GLU A 179 -21.53 4.04 -54.47
N ASP A 180 -21.23 2.93 -55.15
CA ASP A 180 -20.01 2.74 -55.95
C ASP A 180 -20.04 1.32 -56.52
N SER A 181 -20.82 1.16 -57.59
CA SER A 181 -20.59 0.15 -58.65
C SER A 181 -21.63 0.31 -59.77
N ALA A 182 -21.40 1.26 -60.69
CA ALA A 182 -21.86 1.15 -62.08
C ALA A 182 -21.18 2.21 -62.98
N SER A 183 -20.36 1.70 -63.91
CA SER A 183 -19.80 2.30 -65.14
C SER A 183 -18.63 3.28 -65.02
#